data_AF-A0A816TBQ3-F1
#
_entry.id   AF-A0A816TBQ3-F1
#
_cell.length_a   1.000
_cell.length_b   1.000
_cell.length_c   1.000
_cell.angle_alpha   90.00
_cell.angle_beta   90.00
_cell.angle_gamma   90.00
#
_symmetry.space_group_name_H-M   'P 1'
#
loop_
_entity.id
_entity.type
_entity.pdbx_description
1 polymer ?
#
loop_
_entity_poly.entity_id
_entity_poly.type
_entity_poly.pdbx_seq_one_letter_code
_entity_poly.pdbx_strand_id
1 'polypeptide(L)'
;EFWGQRYNRIVHKVLREAIFEPIRFELSSSNIAGFMTFIISGLLHVHICIAVFHNTSAAFPTFMFFIIHGIGCCLEKIMKIKFPKFIRWIITHIFLLITSPLMFQPFIEKGSPFLVLNPPLFIDVEWMPKLPFPNFCPQ
;
A
#
# COMPACT_ATOMS: atom_id res chain seq x y z
N GLU A 1 1.49 -4.91 -13.75
CA GLU A 1 1.95 -6.29 -13.40
C GLU A 1 2.13 -6.52 -11.89
N PHE A 2 2.88 -5.67 -11.19
CA PHE A 2 3.25 -5.83 -9.78
C PHE A 2 2.09 -6.07 -8.80
N TRP A 3 1.12 -5.15 -8.76
CA TRP A 3 -0.01 -5.18 -7.82
C TRP A 3 -0.98 -6.36 -8.02
N GLY A 4 -1.03 -6.94 -9.23
CA GLY A 4 -1.94 -8.03 -9.56
C GLY A 4 -1.33 -9.42 -9.46
N GLN A 5 -0.01 -9.53 -9.43
CA GLN A 5 0.67 -10.84 -9.56
C GLN A 5 1.75 -11.10 -8.50
N ARG A 6 2.43 -10.05 -8.02
CA ARG A 6 3.62 -10.19 -7.17
C ARG A 6 3.39 -9.75 -5.73
N TYR A 7 2.66 -8.66 -5.53
CA TYR A 7 2.44 -8.11 -4.19
C TYR A 7 1.14 -8.63 -3.57
N ASN A 8 1.21 -9.06 -2.32
CA ASN A 8 0.09 -9.44 -1.45
C ASN A 8 -1.11 -10.11 -2.16
N ARG A 9 -0.90 -11.36 -2.62
CA ARG A 9 -1.88 -12.11 -3.41
C ARG A 9 -3.21 -12.34 -2.67
N ILE A 10 -3.19 -12.37 -1.34
CA ILE A 10 -4.39 -12.51 -0.51
C ILE A 10 -5.26 -11.25 -0.64
N VAL A 11 -4.67 -10.07 -0.37
CA VAL A 11 -5.39 -8.79 -0.51
C VAL A 11 -5.82 -8.57 -1.96
N HIS A 12 -4.98 -8.93 -2.93
CA HIS A 12 -5.36 -8.88 -4.33
C HIS A 12 -6.62 -9.71 -4.62
N LYS A 13 -6.69 -10.97 -4.14
CA LYS A 13 -7.85 -11.83 -4.35
C LYS A 13 -9.11 -11.24 -3.73
N VAL A 14 -9.02 -10.76 -2.49
CA VAL A 14 -10.16 -10.15 -1.79
C VAL A 14 -10.67 -8.92 -2.53
N LEU A 15 -9.80 -7.98 -2.88
CA LEU A 15 -10.19 -6.78 -3.61
C LEU A 15 -10.70 -7.10 -5.02
N ARG A 16 -10.17 -8.15 -5.65
CA ARG A 16 -10.64 -8.58 -6.96
C ARG A 16 -12.09 -9.07 -6.91
N GLU A 17 -12.40 -9.94 -5.96
CA GLU A 17 -13.73 -10.54 -5.80
C GLU A 17 -14.74 -9.51 -5.28
N ALA A 18 -14.34 -8.66 -4.32
CA ALA A 18 -15.24 -7.72 -3.67
C ALA A 18 -15.48 -6.42 -4.47
N ILE A 19 -14.52 -6.00 -5.30
CA ILE A 19 -14.54 -4.66 -5.93
C ILE A 19 -14.34 -4.75 -7.44
N PHE A 20 -13.25 -5.37 -7.88
CA PHE A 20 -12.87 -5.33 -9.30
C PHE A 20 -13.89 -6.01 -10.20
N GLU A 21 -14.26 -7.27 -9.93
CA GLU A 21 -15.19 -8.01 -10.79
C GLU A 21 -16.61 -7.40 -10.79
N PRO A 22 -17.20 -6.98 -9.65
CA PRO A 22 -18.48 -6.27 -9.65
C PRO A 22 -18.46 -4.98 -10.49
N ILE A 23 -17.47 -4.11 -10.29
CA ILE A 23 -17.38 -2.84 -11.03
C ILE A 23 -17.12 -3.10 -12.52
N ARG A 24 -16.30 -4.11 -12.82
CA ARG A 24 -16.03 -4.49 -14.21
C ARG A 24 -17.28 -5.02 -14.91
N PHE A 25 -18.10 -5.79 -14.21
CA PHE A 25 -19.36 -6.31 -14.72
C PHE A 25 -20.32 -5.16 -15.08
N GLU A 26 -20.50 -4.21 -14.16
CA GLU A 26 -21.41 -3.07 -14.36
C GLU A 26 -20.92 -2.08 -15.43
N LEU A 27 -19.64 -1.71 -15.40
CA LEU A 27 -19.10 -0.65 -16.27
C LEU A 27 -18.45 -1.16 -17.56
N SER A 28 -18.34 -2.48 -17.73
CA SER A 28 -17.65 -3.13 -18.85
C SER A 28 -16.21 -2.61 -19.11
N SER A 29 -15.60 -1.95 -18.13
CA SER A 29 -14.29 -1.30 -18.25
C SER A 29 -13.34 -1.79 -17.18
N SER A 30 -12.36 -2.58 -17.60
CA SER A 30 -11.30 -3.09 -16.71
C SER A 30 -10.32 -2.01 -16.25
N ASN A 31 -10.25 -0.86 -16.91
CA ASN A 31 -9.44 0.27 -16.46
C ASN A 31 -10.12 1.00 -15.30
N ILE A 32 -11.42 1.29 -15.44
CA ILE A 32 -12.19 1.95 -14.39
C ILE A 32 -12.28 1.04 -13.16
N ALA A 33 -12.55 -0.26 -13.33
CA ALA A 33 -12.56 -1.22 -12.24
C ALA A 33 -11.22 -1.27 -11.50
N GLY A 34 -10.10 -1.28 -12.22
CA GLY A 34 -8.76 -1.25 -11.64
C GLY A 34 -8.52 0.04 -10.83
N PHE A 35 -8.84 1.19 -11.40
CA PHE A 35 -8.66 2.48 -10.74
C PHE A 35 -9.53 2.62 -9.48
N MET A 36 -10.80 2.20 -9.54
CA MET A 36 -11.68 2.18 -8.37
C MET A 36 -11.18 1.25 -7.27
N THR A 37 -10.57 0.12 -7.65
CA THR A 37 -9.91 -0.78 -6.68
C THR A 37 -8.78 -0.08 -5.94
N PHE A 38 -7.97 0.74 -6.63
CA PHE A 38 -6.93 1.55 -6.00
C PHE A 38 -7.52 2.61 -5.06
N ILE A 39 -8.59 3.29 -5.46
CA ILE A 39 -9.26 4.28 -4.60
C ILE A 39 -9.74 3.63 -3.30
N ILE A 40 -10.47 2.52 -3.39
CA ILE A 40 -11.01 1.86 -2.20
C ILE A 40 -9.88 1.30 -1.33
N SER A 41 -8.85 0.70 -1.94
CA SER A 41 -7.65 0.29 -1.19
C SER A 41 -6.98 1.46 -0.48
N GLY A 42 -6.91 2.64 -1.12
CA GLY A 42 -6.38 3.85 -0.51
C GLY A 42 -7.22 4.35 0.66
N LEU A 43 -8.55 4.32 0.54
CA LEU A 43 -9.46 4.67 1.64
C LEU A 43 -9.31 3.72 2.84
N LEU A 44 -9.11 2.42 2.59
CA LEU A 44 -8.81 1.46 3.67
C LEU A 44 -7.51 1.80 4.39
N HIS A 45 -6.46 2.23 3.66
CA HIS A 45 -5.20 2.64 4.28
C HIS A 45 -5.34 3.97 5.04
N VAL A 46 -6.12 4.93 4.52
CA VAL A 46 -6.48 6.15 5.25
C VAL A 46 -7.19 5.82 6.56
N HIS A 47 -8.14 4.87 6.53
CA HIS A 47 -8.81 4.41 7.73
C HIS A 47 -7.81 3.84 8.75
N ILE A 48 -6.83 3.04 8.32
CA ILE A 48 -5.76 2.55 9.20
C ILE A 48 -4.93 3.70 9.77
N CYS A 49 -4.52 4.68 8.96
CA CYS A 49 -3.77 5.86 9.44
C CYS A 49 -4.50 6.61 10.55
N ILE A 50 -5.81 6.80 10.40
CA ILE A 50 -6.61 7.55 11.36
C ILE A 50 -6.99 6.69 12.57
N ALA A 51 -7.46 5.47 12.37
CA ALA A 51 -8.00 4.62 13.41
C ALA A 51 -6.92 3.92 14.26
N VAL A 52 -5.81 3.52 13.64
CA VAL A 52 -4.73 2.78 14.31
C VAL A 52 -3.63 3.73 14.76
N PHE A 53 -3.15 4.60 13.86
CA PHE A 53 -2.01 5.46 14.16
C PHE A 53 -2.40 6.82 14.76
N HIS A 54 -3.68 7.17 14.77
CA HIS A 54 -4.18 8.50 15.14
C HIS A 54 -3.45 9.63 14.40
N ASN A 55 -3.02 9.36 13.16
CA ASN A 55 -2.21 10.25 12.37
C ASN A 55 -3.01 10.73 11.15
N THR A 56 -3.66 11.89 11.31
CA THR A 56 -4.47 12.51 10.25
C THR A 56 -3.61 13.20 9.19
N SER A 57 -2.40 13.67 9.52
CA SER A 57 -1.50 14.29 8.54
C SER A 57 -0.97 13.28 7.51
N ALA A 58 -0.83 12.01 7.90
CA ALA A 58 -0.42 10.92 7.01
C ALA A 58 -1.54 10.41 6.08
N ALA A 59 -2.81 10.77 6.34
CA ALA A 59 -3.95 10.28 5.55
C ALA A 59 -3.86 10.72 4.07
N PHE A 60 -3.61 12.01 3.83
CA PHE A 60 -3.56 12.55 2.47
C PHE A 60 -2.38 12.00 1.65
N PRO A 61 -1.12 12.00 2.15
CA PRO A 61 0.01 11.35 1.46
C PRO A 61 -0.26 9.88 1.14
N THR A 62 -0.83 9.14 2.10
CA THR A 62 -1.16 7.72 1.92
C THR A 62 -2.18 7.54 0.81
N PHE A 63 -3.24 8.36 0.76
CA PHE A 63 -4.21 8.29 -0.33
C PHE A 63 -3.59 8.62 -1.69
N MET A 64 -2.72 9.64 -1.75
CA MET A 64 -2.02 10.03 -2.97
C MET A 64 -1.14 8.92 -3.53
N PHE A 65 -0.50 8.10 -2.67
CA PHE A 65 0.21 6.91 -3.11
C PHE A 65 -0.68 6.00 -3.99
N PHE A 66 -1.88 5.67 -3.52
CA PHE A 66 -2.79 4.80 -4.28
C PHE A 66 -3.29 5.44 -5.57
N ILE A 67 -3.52 6.76 -5.57
CA ILE A 67 -3.91 7.50 -6.79
C ILE A 67 -2.79 7.45 -7.84
N ILE A 68 -1.54 7.76 -7.44
CA ILE A 68 -0.38 7.75 -8.34
C ILE A 68 -0.16 6.35 -8.93
N HIS A 69 -0.26 5.29 -8.10
CA HIS A 69 -0.13 3.91 -8.56
C HIS A 69 -1.29 3.46 -9.45
N GLY A 70 -2.52 3.89 -9.15
CA GLY A 70 -3.69 3.61 -9.99
C GLY A 70 -3.56 4.23 -11.38
N ILE A 71 -3.15 5.50 -11.46
CA ILE A 71 -2.86 6.18 -12.73
C ILE A 71 -1.73 5.47 -13.47
N GLY A 72 -0.63 5.13 -12.78
CA GLY A 72 0.49 4.39 -13.37
C GLY A 72 0.08 3.06 -13.98
N CYS A 73 -0.79 2.29 -13.31
CA CYS A 73 -1.32 1.02 -13.84
C CYS A 73 -2.24 1.22 -15.06
N CYS A 74 -3.07 2.26 -15.06
CA CYS A 74 -3.90 2.62 -16.22
C CYS A 74 -3.02 3.00 -17.42
N LEU A 75 -1.99 3.82 -17.20
CA LEU A 75 -1.03 4.23 -18.24
C LEU A 75 -0.23 3.03 -18.78
N GLU A 76 0.25 2.13 -17.92
CA GLU A 76 0.96 0.90 -18.32
C GLU A 76 0.14 0.11 -19.35
N LYS A 77 -1.18 0.03 -19.13
CA LYS A 77 -2.11 -0.70 -19.99
C LYS A 77 -2.45 0.01 -21.29
N ILE A 78 -2.52 1.34 -21.28
CA ILE A 78 -2.80 2.16 -22.47
C ILE A 78 -1.57 2.21 -23.39
N MET A 79 -0.39 2.45 -22.82
CA MET A 79 0.83 2.69 -23.60
C MET A 79 1.37 1.42 -24.29
N LYS A 80 0.95 0.21 -23.85
CA LYS A 80 1.30 -1.09 -24.46
C LYS A 80 2.81 -1.28 -24.77
N ILE A 81 3.70 -0.60 -24.05
CA ILE A 81 5.14 -0.65 -24.33
C ILE A 81 5.70 -2.01 -23.91
N LYS A 82 6.38 -2.68 -24.84
CA LYS A 82 6.99 -3.98 -24.59
C LYS A 82 8.45 -3.82 -24.18
N PHE A 83 8.69 -3.75 -22.86
CA PHE A 83 10.04 -3.85 -22.30
C PHE A 83 10.41 -5.31 -21.96
N PRO A 84 11.70 -5.69 -22.04
CA PRO A 84 12.16 -6.97 -21.51
C PRO A 84 11.85 -7.06 -20.00
N LYS A 85 11.61 -8.28 -19.52
CA LYS A 85 11.10 -8.53 -18.15
C LYS A 85 11.94 -7.86 -17.06
N PHE A 86 13.27 -7.92 -17.20
CA PHE A 86 14.21 -7.32 -16.25
C PHE A 86 14.06 -5.79 -16.12
N ILE A 87 13.96 -5.08 -17.26
CA ILE A 87 13.80 -3.62 -17.27
C ILE A 87 12.47 -3.23 -16.62
N ARG A 88 11.38 -3.93 -16.94
CA ARG A 88 10.06 -3.68 -16.32
C ARG A 88 10.10 -3.88 -14.81
N TRP A 89 10.81 -4.91 -14.37
CA TRP A 89 11.01 -5.18 -12.95
C TRP A 89 11.75 -4.01 -12.27
N ILE A 90 12.86 -3.55 -12.84
CA ILE A 90 13.63 -2.40 -12.32
C ILE A 90 12.76 -1.14 -12.25
N ILE A 91 12.09 -0.78 -13.34
CA ILE A 91 11.24 0.42 -13.41
C ILE A 91 10.17 0.37 -12.31
N THR A 92 9.53 -0.79 -12.12
CA THR A 92 8.51 -0.95 -11.09
C THR A 92 9.11 -0.72 -9.69
N HIS A 93 10.30 -1.27 -9.40
CA HIS A 93 10.94 -1.10 -8.09
C HIS A 93 11.40 0.33 -7.85
N ILE A 94 11.97 0.98 -8.87
CA ILE A 94 12.36 2.40 -8.77
C ILE A 94 11.11 3.26 -8.50
N PHE A 95 10.03 3.05 -9.25
CA PHE A 95 8.77 3.75 -9.05
C PHE A 95 8.19 3.53 -7.63
N LEU A 96 8.23 2.29 -7.13
CA LEU A 96 7.83 1.95 -5.76
C LEU A 96 8.71 2.64 -4.72
N LEU A 97 10.03 2.61 -4.88
CA LEU A 97 10.97 3.23 -3.94
C LEU A 97 10.74 4.74 -3.83
N ILE A 98 10.60 5.41 -4.97
CA ILE A 98 10.33 6.87 -5.02
C ILE A 98 9.02 7.22 -4.33
N THR A 99 7.99 6.40 -4.51
CA THR A 99 6.66 6.66 -3.95
C THR A 99 6.48 6.13 -2.52
N SER A 100 7.38 5.26 -2.04
CA SER A 100 7.29 4.61 -0.73
C SER A 100 7.16 5.56 0.48
N PRO A 101 7.79 6.75 0.52
CA PRO A 101 7.65 7.65 1.67
C PRO A 101 6.22 8.11 1.89
N LEU A 102 5.41 8.22 0.82
CA LEU A 102 4.00 8.64 0.91
C LEU A 102 3.14 7.67 1.73
N MET A 103 3.51 6.38 1.79
CA MET A 103 2.75 5.35 2.51
C MET A 103 3.38 4.95 3.84
N PHE A 104 4.71 4.87 3.92
CA PHE A 104 5.40 4.32 5.08
C PHE A 104 5.72 5.34 6.17
N GLN A 105 5.56 6.64 5.92
CA GLN A 105 5.86 7.71 6.89
C GLN A 105 5.25 7.47 8.29
N PRO A 106 3.95 7.18 8.48
CA PRO A 106 3.38 6.96 9.82
C PRO A 106 3.95 5.73 10.54
N PHE A 107 4.38 4.70 9.80
CA PHE A 107 5.03 3.52 10.36
C PHE A 107 6.44 3.84 10.88
N ILE A 108 7.14 4.76 10.20
CA ILE A 108 8.48 5.21 10.58
C ILE A 108 8.40 6.14 11.80
N GLU A 109 7.46 7.08 11.82
CA GLU A 109 7.30 8.06 12.91
C GLU A 109 6.91 7.41 14.25
N LYS A 110 6.03 6.41 14.24
CA LYS A 110 5.56 5.74 15.46
C LYS A 110 6.52 4.66 15.97
N GLY A 111 7.27 4.02 15.06
CA GLY A 111 8.33 3.05 15.39
C GLY A 111 7.86 1.82 16.19
N SER A 112 8.82 1.12 16.80
CA SER A 112 8.58 -0.04 17.67
C SER A 112 7.78 0.24 18.95
N PRO A 113 7.84 1.43 19.61
CA PRO A 113 7.07 1.69 20.82
C PRO A 113 5.56 1.51 20.62
N PHE A 114 5.05 1.87 19.44
CA PHE A 114 3.63 1.74 19.12
C PHE A 114 3.15 0.28 19.18
N LEU A 115 3.95 -0.67 18.68
CA LEU A 115 3.61 -2.09 18.68
C LEU A 115 3.68 -2.72 20.08
N VAL A 116 4.55 -2.20 20.94
CA VAL A 116 4.62 -2.62 22.36
C VAL A 116 3.38 -2.15 23.12
N LEU A 117 2.91 -0.94 22.85
CA LEU A 117 1.73 -0.36 23.50
C LEU A 117 0.40 -0.87 22.92
N ASN A 118 0.42 -1.42 21.71
CA ASN A 118 -0.76 -1.94 21.02
C ASN A 118 -0.48 -3.37 20.50
N PRO A 119 -0.36 -4.35 21.41
CA PRO A 119 -0.10 -5.73 21.01
C PRO A 119 -1.24 -6.25 20.11
N PRO A 120 -0.94 -6.93 18.99
CA PRO A 120 -1.98 -7.52 18.16
C PRO A 120 -2.73 -8.60 18.95
N LEU A 121 -4.06 -8.60 18.83
CA LEU A 121 -5.01 -9.45 19.59
C LEU A 121 -4.73 -10.96 19.59
N PHE A 122 -3.89 -11.45 18.68
CA PHE A 122 -3.68 -12.88 18.44
C PHE A 122 -2.22 -13.36 18.61
N ILE A 123 -1.32 -12.49 19.10
CA ILE A 123 0.09 -12.85 19.23
C ILE A 123 0.61 -12.36 20.58
N ASP A 124 0.95 -13.29 21.47
CA ASP A 124 1.70 -12.97 22.68
C ASP A 124 3.02 -12.30 22.30
N VAL A 125 3.23 -11.08 22.78
CA VAL A 125 4.35 -10.20 22.40
C VAL A 125 5.71 -10.63 22.97
N GLU A 126 5.80 -11.80 23.59
CA GLU A 126 7.03 -12.34 24.18
C GLU A 126 8.16 -12.54 23.16
N TRP A 127 7.84 -12.76 21.88
CA TRP A 127 8.85 -12.95 20.82
C TRP A 127 9.46 -11.64 20.31
N MET A 128 8.88 -10.46 20.60
CA MET A 128 9.46 -9.20 20.15
C MET A 128 10.73 -8.92 20.95
N PRO A 129 11.92 -8.92 20.31
CA PRO A 129 13.15 -8.62 21.02
C PRO A 129 13.03 -7.23 21.62
N LYS A 130 13.25 -7.12 22.94
CA LYS A 130 13.42 -5.85 23.67
C LYS A 130 14.73 -5.22 23.17
N LEU A 131 14.72 -4.70 21.95
CA LEU A 131 15.87 -4.01 21.40
C LEU A 131 16.13 -2.79 22.28
N PRO A 132 17.34 -2.63 22.82
CA PRO A 132 17.68 -1.43 23.57
C PRO A 132 17.49 -0.23 22.63
N PHE A 133 16.74 0.77 23.06
CA PHE A 133 16.67 2.04 22.36
C PHE A 133 18.11 2.61 22.29
N PRO A 134 18.67 2.85 21.09
CA PRO A 134 19.97 3.47 20.98
C PRO A 134 19.88 4.89 21.54
N ASN A 135 20.72 5.21 22.53
CA ASN A 135 20.78 6.54 23.18
C ASN A 135 21.19 7.69 22.23
N PHE A 136 21.35 7.43 20.93
CA PHE A 136 21.81 8.40 19.92
C PHE A 136 20.67 9.00 19.08
N CYS A 137 19.42 8.55 19.22
CA CYS A 137 18.29 9.23 18.58
C CYS A 137 17.92 10.49 19.38
N PRO A 138 17.87 11.68 18.75
CA PRO A 138 17.38 12.88 19.43
C PRO A 138 15.92 12.66 19.86
N GLN A 139 15.64 12.99 21.12
CA GLN A 139 14.30 12.96 21.72
C GLN A 139 13.42 14.09 21.19
#